data_AF-A0A7M3Y2A8-F1
#
_entry.id   AF-A0A7M3Y2A8-F1
#
_cell.length_a   1.000
_cell.length_b   1.000
_cell.length_c   1.000
_cell.angle_alpha   90.00
_cell.angle_beta   90.00
_cell.angle_gamma   90.00
#
_symmetry.space_group_name_H-M   'P 1'
#
loop_
_entity.id
_entity.type
_entity.pdbx_description
1 polymer ?
#
loop_
_entity_poly.entity_id
_entity_poly.type
_entity_poly.pdbx_seq_one_letter_code
_entity_poly.pdbx_strand_id
1 'polypeptide(L)'
;MTKEKRNKMLEYKIDCVHCGTLLSGNNYNTEHILDLSLGGQNSVDNKMLMCKICNSARAELKTSLLGNQPTVAKWDLVEAYVLWSFITVDHGHAAGVNIPSVHQEFLRLASGGRERERNGTRWFARASNTSLTVSSGANGAVLPRPTQAAGLHPSLSKAPFSNRGLRLIRFPELMRWIKGSHHDHQNRPKAQAKPPQTAKGSATERPTSTQPAPINQNQTPSNTNSSREESNNETPELRSILLQVLPLNTEVQTTRVNGLLGKLPELNGMEFRALATKQGYPKSSAMHKVLKDVFGTEILFPYNNNRTFVLSVQTEQNDDNAVGLSTRTPEEFVQFMTNILTYVPQSLVGIGVQIEQYLVEQNSTQTSTSHFLSLHGIPKGLKKAIETHLGDEIEITGEAPRYYVSLKREPPKFPDVDPEFQRHVLKALENNDSELLLSAVSPILSTYLGSIGQEKKSFKQFAKGYGIPLARTSVEIIHHYFRGSIAYRREGKTVVYIWLVK
;
A
#
# COMPACT_ATOMS: atom_id res chain seq x y z
N MET A 1 -0.57 1.83 10.14
CA MET A 1 -0.52 1.43 11.56
C MET A 1 0.79 0.72 11.82
N THR A 2 1.56 1.17 12.80
CA THR A 2 2.85 0.55 13.17
C THR A 2 2.61 -0.78 13.90
N LYS A 3 3.63 -1.66 13.90
CA LYS A 3 3.59 -2.94 14.64
C LYS A 3 3.34 -2.73 16.13
N GLU A 4 4.00 -1.73 16.72
CA GLU A 4 3.83 -1.38 18.14
C GLU A 4 2.39 -1.00 18.48
N LYS A 5 1.77 -0.12 17.67
CA LYS A 5 0.40 0.33 17.87
C LYS A 5 -0.62 -0.82 17.75
N ARG A 6 -0.39 -1.70 16.79
CA ARG A 6 -1.18 -2.93 16.62
C ARG A 6 -1.08 -3.82 17.87
N ASN A 7 0.13 -4.05 18.38
CA ASN A 7 0.34 -4.87 19.56
C ASN A 7 -0.35 -4.26 20.80
N LYS A 8 -0.23 -2.94 20.99
CA LYS A 8 -0.96 -2.21 22.04
C LYS A 8 -2.48 -2.41 21.92
N MET A 9 -3.05 -2.25 20.72
CA MET A 9 -4.48 -2.48 20.51
C MET A 9 -4.91 -3.90 20.91
N LEU A 10 -4.11 -4.92 20.60
CA LEU A 10 -4.40 -6.29 21.02
C LEU A 10 -4.28 -6.51 22.53
N GLU A 11 -3.32 -5.86 23.17
CA GLU A 11 -3.15 -5.87 24.63
C GLU A 11 -4.41 -5.35 25.33
N TYR A 12 -5.07 -4.33 24.75
CA TYR A 12 -6.37 -3.81 25.22
C TYR A 12 -7.56 -4.73 24.95
N LYS A 13 -7.35 -5.94 24.42
CA LYS A 13 -8.40 -6.94 24.15
C LYS A 13 -9.54 -6.34 23.33
N ILE A 14 -9.17 -5.67 22.24
CA ILE A 14 -10.14 -4.96 21.41
C ILE A 14 -11.07 -5.91 20.67
N ASP A 15 -12.28 -5.45 20.43
CA ASP A 15 -13.29 -6.19 19.67
C ASP A 15 -13.32 -5.72 18.21
N CYS A 16 -13.72 -6.61 17.31
CA CYS A 16 -14.04 -6.25 15.94
C CYS A 16 -15.18 -5.22 15.92
N VAL A 17 -14.98 -4.09 15.25
CA VAL A 17 -15.99 -3.02 15.17
C VAL A 17 -17.33 -3.45 14.56
N HIS A 18 -17.30 -4.42 13.64
CA HIS A 18 -18.50 -4.90 12.95
C HIS A 18 -19.21 -6.06 13.65
N CYS A 19 -18.56 -6.82 14.54
CA CYS A 19 -19.18 -8.03 15.09
C CYS A 19 -18.87 -8.36 16.53
N GLY A 20 -18.11 -7.49 17.22
CA GLY A 20 -17.75 -7.69 18.61
C GLY A 20 -16.85 -8.89 18.90
N THR A 21 -16.35 -9.59 17.88
CA THR A 21 -15.41 -10.71 18.09
C THR A 21 -14.09 -10.17 18.63
N LEU A 22 -13.64 -10.70 19.76
CA LEU A 22 -12.34 -10.35 20.35
C LEU A 22 -11.20 -10.62 19.35
N LEU A 23 -10.41 -9.59 19.06
CA LEU A 23 -9.26 -9.69 18.17
C LEU A 23 -8.06 -10.22 18.95
N SER A 24 -7.53 -11.36 18.51
CA SER A 24 -6.38 -12.02 19.15
C SER A 24 -5.64 -12.92 18.17
N GLY A 25 -4.35 -13.15 18.44
CA GLY A 25 -3.50 -14.01 17.60
C GLY A 25 -3.50 -13.57 16.14
N ASN A 26 -4.00 -14.45 15.27
CA ASN A 26 -4.06 -14.24 13.80
C ASN A 26 -5.49 -14.13 13.25
N ASN A 27 -6.49 -13.80 14.07
CA ASN A 27 -7.90 -13.74 13.63
C ASN A 27 -8.35 -12.40 13.01
N TYR A 28 -7.41 -11.46 12.81
CA TYR A 28 -7.69 -10.09 12.35
C TYR A 28 -6.76 -9.66 11.21
N ASN A 29 -7.16 -8.59 10.52
CA ASN A 29 -6.37 -7.86 9.54
C ASN A 29 -6.34 -6.36 9.91
N THR A 30 -5.37 -5.63 9.34
CA THR A 30 -5.43 -4.17 9.28
C THR A 30 -6.10 -3.78 7.98
N GLU A 31 -7.22 -3.09 8.03
CA GLU A 31 -8.02 -2.70 6.87
C GLU A 31 -8.12 -1.18 6.75
N HIS A 32 -8.38 -0.68 5.54
CA HIS A 32 -8.64 0.74 5.33
C HIS A 32 -10.10 1.11 5.64
N ILE A 33 -10.33 2.27 6.28
CA ILE A 33 -11.69 2.76 6.57
C ILE A 33 -12.38 3.19 5.28
N LEU A 34 -11.67 3.89 4.40
CA LEU A 34 -12.02 4.15 3.02
C LEU A 34 -11.05 3.38 2.13
N ASP A 35 -11.57 2.56 1.23
CA ASP A 35 -10.78 1.80 0.27
C ASP A 35 -9.83 2.67 -0.55
N LEU A 36 -8.61 2.19 -0.80
CA LEU A 36 -7.63 2.89 -1.64
C LEU A 36 -8.16 3.16 -3.06
N SER A 37 -8.94 2.22 -3.62
CA SER A 37 -9.54 2.38 -4.95
C SER A 37 -10.67 3.40 -4.99
N LEU A 38 -11.15 3.88 -3.84
CA LEU A 38 -12.17 4.92 -3.69
C LEU A 38 -11.56 6.23 -3.17
N GLY A 39 -10.24 6.43 -3.35
CA GLY A 39 -9.53 7.64 -2.91
C GLY A 39 -9.07 7.60 -1.46
N GLY A 40 -9.20 6.46 -0.77
CA GLY A 40 -8.62 6.28 0.55
C GLY A 40 -7.10 6.42 0.52
N GLN A 41 -6.53 7.04 1.55
CA GLN A 41 -5.07 7.18 1.68
C GLN A 41 -4.48 6.02 2.49
N ASN A 42 -3.21 5.68 2.24
CA ASN A 42 -2.49 4.66 3.03
C ASN A 42 -1.96 5.21 4.38
N SER A 43 -2.69 6.12 5.02
CA SER A 43 -2.33 6.77 6.28
C SER A 43 -2.66 5.89 7.50
N VAL A 44 -2.27 6.34 8.70
CA VAL A 44 -2.68 5.67 9.96
C VAL A 44 -4.15 5.97 10.26
N ASP A 45 -4.63 7.16 9.91
CA ASP A 45 -5.99 7.63 10.25
C ASP A 45 -7.06 6.92 9.42
N ASN A 46 -6.69 6.44 8.24
CA ASN A 46 -7.52 5.61 7.39
C ASN A 46 -7.34 4.10 7.65
N LYS A 47 -6.83 3.69 8.82
CA LYS A 47 -6.63 2.27 9.15
C LYS A 47 -7.39 1.87 10.41
N MET A 48 -7.91 0.66 10.39
CA MET A 48 -8.57 0.03 11.53
C MET A 48 -8.19 -1.45 11.65
N LEU A 49 -8.52 -2.07 12.79
CA LEU A 49 -8.40 -3.51 12.99
C LEU A 49 -9.78 -4.16 12.88
N MET A 50 -9.87 -5.22 12.08
CA MET A 50 -11.12 -5.93 11.82
C MET A 50 -10.87 -7.43 11.75
N CYS A 51 -11.83 -8.25 12.21
CA CYS A 51 -11.70 -9.70 12.09
C CYS A 51 -11.69 -10.14 10.62
N LYS A 52 -11.04 -11.26 10.31
CA LYS A 52 -10.90 -11.75 8.92
C LYS A 52 -12.24 -11.99 8.22
N ILE A 53 -13.26 -12.43 8.96
CA ILE A 53 -14.60 -12.70 8.42
C ILE A 53 -15.26 -11.40 7.96
N CYS A 54 -15.33 -10.39 8.83
CA CYS A 54 -15.88 -9.08 8.46
C CYS A 54 -15.06 -8.40 7.36
N ASN A 55 -13.73 -8.64 7.33
CA ASN A 55 -12.89 -8.16 6.25
C ASN A 55 -13.27 -8.74 4.90
N SER A 56 -13.46 -10.06 4.84
CA SER A 56 -13.87 -10.74 3.62
C SER A 56 -15.25 -10.27 3.17
N ALA A 57 -16.22 -10.21 4.09
CA ALA A 57 -17.58 -9.76 3.78
C ALA A 57 -17.61 -8.30 3.29
N ARG A 58 -16.77 -7.43 3.84
CA ARG A 58 -16.66 -6.03 3.40
C ARG A 58 -16.05 -5.90 2.00
N ALA A 59 -15.04 -6.71 1.67
CA ALA A 59 -14.45 -6.74 0.33
C ALA A 59 -15.45 -7.27 -0.72
N GLU A 60 -16.24 -8.28 -0.34
CA GLU A 60 -17.30 -8.82 -1.17
C GLU A 60 -18.46 -7.83 -1.33
N LEU A 61 -18.85 -7.12 -0.27
CA LEU A 61 -19.87 -6.05 -0.30
C LEU A 61 -19.53 -4.98 -1.33
N LYS A 62 -18.28 -4.51 -1.32
CA LYS A 62 -17.78 -3.53 -2.28
C LYS A 62 -17.90 -4.05 -3.71
N THR A 63 -17.47 -5.28 -3.97
CA THR A 63 -17.54 -5.90 -5.29
C THR A 63 -18.99 -6.11 -5.73
N SER A 64 -19.88 -6.55 -4.82
CA SER A 64 -21.32 -6.75 -5.06
C SER A 64 -22.01 -5.44 -5.45
N LEU A 65 -21.77 -4.36 -4.70
CA LEU A 65 -22.41 -3.07 -4.93
C LEU A 65 -21.79 -2.29 -6.10
N LEU A 66 -20.47 -2.19 -6.13
CA LEU A 66 -19.74 -1.25 -6.99
C LEU A 66 -19.11 -1.93 -8.21
N GLY A 67 -18.89 -3.25 -8.17
CA GLY A 67 -18.06 -3.98 -9.13
C GLY A 67 -16.56 -3.77 -8.91
N ASN A 68 -15.75 -4.28 -9.85
CA ASN A 68 -14.29 -4.16 -9.79
C ASN A 68 -13.78 -2.74 -10.09
N GLN A 69 -14.55 -1.97 -10.87
CA GLN A 69 -14.25 -0.58 -11.23
C GLN A 69 -15.53 0.26 -11.10
N PRO A 70 -15.65 1.06 -10.02
CA PRO A 70 -16.79 1.95 -9.84
C PRO A 70 -16.84 2.96 -10.99
N THR A 71 -18.01 3.10 -11.62
CA THR A 71 -18.25 4.10 -12.67
C THR A 71 -19.06 5.26 -12.10
N VAL A 72 -19.00 6.43 -12.75
CA VAL A 72 -19.78 7.62 -12.37
C VAL A 72 -21.28 7.33 -12.35
N ALA A 73 -21.76 6.41 -13.18
CA ALA A 73 -23.17 5.98 -13.21
C ALA A 73 -23.64 5.30 -11.91
N LYS A 74 -22.73 4.85 -11.05
CA LYS A 74 -23.04 4.22 -9.75
C LYS A 74 -22.67 5.12 -8.56
N TRP A 75 -22.56 6.43 -8.76
CA TRP A 75 -22.09 7.35 -7.72
C TRP A 75 -22.91 7.28 -6.43
N ASP A 76 -24.24 7.17 -6.54
CA ASP A 76 -25.13 7.03 -5.37
C ASP A 76 -24.78 5.80 -4.51
N LEU A 77 -24.40 4.68 -5.14
CA LEU A 77 -23.98 3.46 -4.44
C LEU A 77 -22.59 3.63 -3.82
N VAL A 78 -21.68 4.32 -4.51
CA VAL A 78 -20.35 4.66 -3.99
C VAL A 78 -20.50 5.52 -2.74
N GLU A 79 -21.29 6.59 -2.81
CA GLU A 79 -21.57 7.48 -1.69
C GLU A 79 -22.18 6.71 -0.50
N ALA A 80 -23.22 5.91 -0.74
CA ALA A 80 -23.83 5.09 0.29
C ALA A 80 -22.84 4.12 0.97
N TYR A 81 -21.98 3.45 0.19
CA TYR A 81 -20.95 2.56 0.71
C TYR A 81 -19.90 3.30 1.56
N VAL A 82 -19.47 4.48 1.10
CA VAL A 82 -18.48 5.32 1.80
C VAL A 82 -19.05 5.82 3.13
N LEU A 83 -20.27 6.36 3.12
CA LEU A 83 -20.96 6.81 4.33
C LEU A 83 -21.16 5.67 5.33
N TRP A 84 -21.62 4.51 4.85
CA TRP A 84 -21.76 3.31 5.67
C TRP A 84 -20.43 2.88 6.31
N SER A 85 -19.34 2.91 5.54
CA SER A 85 -18.01 2.53 6.02
C SER A 85 -17.50 3.45 7.13
N PHE A 86 -17.75 4.76 7.04
CA PHE A 86 -17.36 5.70 8.10
C PHE A 86 -18.25 5.57 9.33
N ILE A 87 -19.57 5.55 9.15
CA ILE A 87 -20.53 5.52 10.27
C ILE A 87 -20.38 4.24 11.09
N THR A 88 -20.24 3.09 10.43
CA THR A 88 -20.10 1.81 11.15
C THR A 88 -18.79 1.71 11.91
N VAL A 89 -17.75 2.40 11.45
CA VAL A 89 -16.45 2.44 12.13
C VAL A 89 -16.48 3.36 13.35
N ASP A 90 -17.04 4.57 13.19
CA ASP A 90 -17.06 5.58 14.25
C ASP A 90 -18.12 5.29 15.33
N HIS A 91 -19.28 4.76 14.93
CA HIS A 91 -20.43 4.55 15.82
C HIS A 91 -20.77 3.07 16.05
N GLY A 92 -19.99 2.16 15.49
CA GLY A 92 -20.18 0.72 15.63
C GLY A 92 -21.20 0.14 14.63
N HIS A 93 -21.28 -1.19 14.62
CA HIS A 93 -22.04 -1.96 13.63
C HIS A 93 -23.50 -1.54 13.47
N ALA A 94 -24.21 -1.34 14.59
CA ALA A 94 -25.62 -0.99 14.61
C ALA A 94 -25.91 0.35 13.92
N ALA A 95 -24.95 1.27 13.85
CA ALA A 95 -25.12 2.54 13.15
C ALA A 95 -25.24 2.36 11.61
N GLY A 96 -24.91 1.18 11.09
CA GLY A 96 -25.10 0.83 9.69
C GLY A 96 -26.56 0.87 9.25
N VAL A 97 -27.54 0.75 10.17
CA VAL A 97 -28.98 0.87 9.87
C VAL A 97 -29.36 2.22 9.26
N ASN A 98 -28.51 3.26 9.40
CA ASN A 98 -28.72 4.56 8.74
C ASN A 98 -28.52 4.50 7.22
N ILE A 99 -27.88 3.45 6.70
CA ILE A 99 -27.75 3.14 5.28
C ILE A 99 -28.26 1.70 5.03
N PRO A 100 -29.60 1.48 5.07
CA PRO A 100 -30.19 0.15 5.18
C PRO A 100 -29.78 -0.81 4.05
N SER A 101 -29.75 -0.34 2.81
CA SER A 101 -29.45 -1.17 1.63
C SER A 101 -28.03 -1.77 1.70
N VAL A 102 -27.04 -0.95 2.05
CA VAL A 102 -25.64 -1.38 2.19
C VAL A 102 -25.49 -2.30 3.41
N HIS A 103 -26.14 -1.95 4.52
CA HIS A 103 -26.02 -2.72 5.76
C HIS A 103 -26.66 -4.11 5.67
N GLN A 104 -27.83 -4.23 5.04
CA GLN A 104 -28.50 -5.52 4.81
C GLN A 104 -27.65 -6.42 3.91
N GLU A 105 -27.07 -5.87 2.83
CA GLU A 105 -26.17 -6.63 1.97
C GLU A 105 -24.92 -7.08 2.72
N PHE A 106 -24.35 -6.24 3.59
CA PHE A 106 -23.25 -6.64 4.46
C PHE A 106 -23.64 -7.79 5.39
N LEU A 107 -24.81 -7.72 6.04
CA LEU A 107 -25.31 -8.78 6.92
C LEU A 107 -25.55 -10.09 6.15
N ARG A 108 -26.08 -9.99 4.92
CA ARG A 108 -26.24 -11.13 4.01
C ARG A 108 -24.92 -11.85 3.78
N LEU A 109 -23.85 -11.09 3.49
CA LEU A 109 -22.52 -11.60 3.23
C LEU A 109 -21.79 -12.09 4.48
N ALA A 110 -21.92 -11.37 5.60
CA ALA A 110 -21.17 -11.66 6.82
C ALA A 110 -21.79 -12.79 7.66
N SER A 111 -23.11 -12.93 7.67
CA SER A 111 -23.83 -13.83 8.58
C SER A 111 -25.07 -14.48 7.96
N GLY A 112 -25.18 -14.51 6.63
CA GLY A 112 -26.35 -15.06 5.95
C GLY A 112 -27.63 -14.27 6.23
N GLY A 113 -27.51 -12.98 6.53
CA GLY A 113 -28.63 -12.07 6.75
C GLY A 113 -29.07 -11.96 8.21
N ARG A 114 -28.47 -12.72 9.12
CA ARG A 114 -28.78 -12.62 10.55
C ARG A 114 -28.04 -11.45 11.18
N GLU A 115 -28.77 -10.62 11.92
CA GLU A 115 -28.17 -9.59 12.76
C GLU A 115 -27.37 -10.25 13.88
N ARG A 116 -26.18 -9.72 14.18
CA ARG A 116 -25.32 -10.29 15.22
C ARG A 116 -25.69 -9.62 16.55
N GLU A 117 -26.04 -10.42 17.54
CA GLU A 117 -26.45 -9.94 18.88
C GLU A 117 -25.34 -9.18 19.64
N ARG A 118 -24.07 -9.32 19.22
CA ARG A 118 -22.93 -8.68 19.88
C ARG A 118 -22.44 -7.47 19.11
N ASN A 119 -22.75 -6.30 19.64
CA ASN A 119 -21.96 -5.11 19.38
C ASN A 119 -20.59 -5.27 20.04
N GLY A 120 -19.52 -4.82 19.37
CA GLY A 120 -18.26 -4.62 20.07
C GLY A 120 -18.51 -3.73 21.28
N THR A 121 -17.68 -3.83 22.32
CA THR A 121 -17.74 -2.91 23.47
C THR A 121 -16.41 -2.17 23.64
N ARG A 122 -15.35 -2.73 23.07
CA ARG A 122 -13.97 -2.21 23.15
C ARG A 122 -13.37 -2.12 21.76
N TRP A 123 -13.99 -1.37 20.87
CA TRP A 123 -13.40 -1.12 19.55
C TRP A 123 -12.81 0.28 19.52
N PHE A 124 -11.67 0.42 18.85
CA PHE A 124 -11.17 1.73 18.47
C PHE A 124 -11.65 1.98 17.05
N ALA A 125 -12.49 3.00 16.87
CA ALA A 125 -13.01 3.39 15.58
C ALA A 125 -11.88 3.61 14.56
N ARG A 126 -10.93 4.47 14.92
CA ARG A 126 -9.81 4.82 14.05
C ARG A 126 -8.52 4.51 14.75
N ALA A 127 -7.52 4.00 14.02
CA ALA A 127 -6.21 3.82 14.61
C ALA A 127 -5.65 5.17 15.10
N SER A 128 -6.00 6.32 14.50
CA SER A 128 -5.63 7.65 15.00
C SER A 128 -6.09 7.95 16.43
N ASN A 129 -7.26 7.45 16.84
CA ASN A 129 -7.96 7.87 18.06
C ASN A 129 -7.54 7.09 19.31
N THR A 130 -6.48 6.30 19.24
CA THR A 130 -5.99 5.49 20.37
C THR A 130 -5.19 6.31 21.40
N SER A 131 -5.52 7.59 21.63
CA SER A 131 -4.90 8.31 22.75
C SER A 131 -5.42 7.70 24.05
N LEU A 132 -4.58 6.89 24.69
CA LEU A 132 -4.93 6.11 25.87
C LEU A 132 -5.07 7.00 27.09
N THR A 133 -6.28 7.50 27.32
CA THR A 133 -6.78 7.79 28.67
C THR A 133 -7.86 6.76 28.97
N VAL A 134 -7.43 5.59 29.45
CA VAL A 134 -8.35 4.62 30.03
C VAL A 134 -8.71 5.17 31.41
N SER A 135 -9.91 5.72 31.57
CA SER A 135 -10.45 5.97 32.90
C SER A 135 -10.61 4.61 33.59
N SER A 136 -9.73 4.33 34.54
CA SER A 136 -9.90 3.27 35.52
C SER A 136 -11.28 3.47 36.18
N GLY A 137 -12.10 2.44 36.14
CA GLY A 137 -13.52 2.51 36.45
C GLY A 137 -13.85 3.22 37.77
N ALA A 138 -14.82 4.12 37.70
CA ALA A 138 -15.67 4.48 38.81
C ALA A 138 -17.13 4.36 38.34
N ASN A 139 -17.86 3.56 39.09
CA ASN A 139 -19.28 3.21 39.03
C ASN A 139 -20.23 4.25 38.40
N GLY A 140 -21.14 3.75 37.56
CA GLY A 140 -22.49 4.31 37.35
C GLY A 140 -22.60 5.46 36.35
N ALA A 141 -22.75 5.12 35.06
CA ALA A 141 -23.33 6.03 34.07
C ALA A 141 -24.59 5.39 33.49
N VAL A 142 -25.72 5.94 33.93
CA VAL A 142 -27.08 5.67 33.47
C VAL A 142 -27.17 5.96 31.96
N LEU A 143 -27.60 4.98 31.18
CA LEU A 143 -28.01 5.19 29.79
C LEU A 143 -29.20 6.18 29.76
N PRO A 144 -29.24 7.16 28.84
CA PRO A 144 -30.44 7.96 28.65
C PRO A 144 -31.58 7.05 28.17
N ARG A 145 -32.56 6.88 29.05
CA ARG A 145 -33.84 6.22 28.77
C ARG A 145 -34.53 7.00 27.65
N PRO A 146 -35.06 6.35 26.60
CA PRO A 146 -35.83 7.04 25.59
C PRO A 146 -37.11 7.58 26.25
N THR A 147 -37.29 8.89 26.19
CA THR A 147 -38.50 9.56 26.66
C THR A 147 -39.67 9.07 25.81
N GLN A 148 -40.53 8.26 26.43
CA GLN A 148 -41.89 8.03 25.94
C GLN A 148 -42.63 9.37 26.00
N ALA A 149 -42.93 9.94 24.83
CA ALA A 149 -43.97 10.95 24.73
C ALA A 149 -45.29 10.22 24.47
N ALA A 150 -46.19 10.30 25.47
CA ALA A 150 -47.55 9.82 25.38
C ALA A 150 -48.42 10.76 24.53
N GLY A 151 -49.31 10.16 23.74
CA GLY A 151 -50.64 10.70 23.42
C GLY A 151 -50.76 11.58 22.18
N LEU A 152 -51.31 11.01 21.09
CA LEU A 152 -52.67 11.30 20.63
C LEU A 152 -52.97 10.51 19.34
N HIS A 153 -53.97 9.63 19.42
CA HIS A 153 -54.65 9.06 18.25
C HIS A 153 -55.32 10.16 17.42
N PRO A 154 -55.41 9.99 16.10
CA PRO A 154 -56.72 9.62 15.56
C PRO A 154 -56.69 8.47 14.54
N SER A 155 -57.80 7.76 14.54
CA SER A 155 -58.19 6.70 13.62
C SER A 155 -58.49 7.18 12.19
N LEU A 156 -58.66 6.20 11.28
CA LEU A 156 -59.14 6.24 9.89
C LEU A 156 -58.01 6.46 8.86
N SER A 157 -57.88 5.73 7.74
CA SER A 157 -58.67 4.67 7.12
C SER A 157 -57.83 4.05 5.98
N LYS A 158 -58.23 2.86 5.52
CA LYS A 158 -57.66 2.08 4.41
C LYS A 158 -57.56 2.83 3.07
N ALA A 159 -56.51 2.49 2.29
CA ALA A 159 -56.37 2.46 0.81
C ALA A 159 -55.13 3.24 0.26
N PRO A 160 -54.68 3.03 -1.00
CA PRO A 160 -53.64 2.07 -1.35
C PRO A 160 -52.34 2.73 -1.90
N PHE A 161 -51.33 1.89 -2.09
CA PHE A 161 -50.01 2.17 -2.67
C PHE A 161 -50.03 3.14 -3.86
N SER A 162 -49.28 4.24 -3.76
CA SER A 162 -48.76 4.95 -4.92
C SER A 162 -47.36 5.52 -4.65
N ASN A 163 -46.49 5.31 -5.64
CA ASN A 163 -45.13 5.84 -5.75
C ASN A 163 -45.10 7.36 -5.62
N ARG A 164 -44.25 7.90 -4.71
CA ARG A 164 -43.63 9.22 -4.86
C ARG A 164 -42.52 9.50 -3.85
N GLY A 165 -41.32 9.71 -4.38
CA GLY A 165 -40.43 10.81 -3.99
C GLY A 165 -39.56 10.62 -2.75
N LEU A 166 -38.36 10.07 -2.96
CA LEU A 166 -37.20 10.32 -2.10
C LEU A 166 -36.95 11.84 -2.02
N ARG A 167 -37.36 12.45 -0.89
CA ARG A 167 -36.99 13.83 -0.58
C ARG A 167 -35.52 13.86 -0.20
N LEU A 168 -34.72 14.56 -1.01
CA LEU A 168 -33.32 14.88 -0.74
C LEU A 168 -33.17 15.50 0.65
N ILE A 169 -32.29 14.92 1.45
CA ILE A 169 -31.65 15.60 2.58
C ILE A 169 -30.85 16.77 1.99
N ARG A 170 -31.12 18.00 2.44
CA ARG A 170 -30.46 19.21 1.93
C ARG A 170 -28.97 19.21 2.33
N PHE A 171 -28.10 19.33 1.32
CA PHE A 171 -26.64 19.42 1.37
C PHE A 171 -26.01 20.33 2.49
N PRO A 172 -26.63 21.44 2.92
CA PRO A 172 -26.07 22.31 3.97
C PRO A 172 -26.04 21.69 5.38
N GLU A 173 -26.97 20.78 5.72
CA GLU A 173 -27.00 20.14 7.03
C GLU A 173 -25.96 19.03 7.16
N LEU A 174 -25.70 18.30 6.06
CA LEU A 174 -24.61 17.33 5.96
C LEU A 174 -23.23 18.00 6.09
N MET A 175 -23.04 19.16 5.46
CA MET A 175 -21.80 19.93 5.61
C MET A 175 -21.62 20.53 7.02
N ARG A 176 -22.72 20.83 7.72
CA ARG A 176 -22.68 21.24 9.14
C ARG A 176 -22.32 20.08 10.07
N TRP A 177 -22.74 18.86 9.71
CA TRP A 177 -22.36 17.62 10.40
C TRP A 177 -20.88 17.26 10.19
N ILE A 178 -20.35 17.37 8.96
CA ILE A 178 -18.93 17.12 8.65
C ILE A 178 -17.99 18.13 9.36
N LYS A 179 -18.45 19.37 9.60
CA LYS A 179 -17.67 20.39 10.35
C LYS A 179 -17.61 20.16 11.87
N GLY A 180 -18.43 19.27 12.44
CA GLY A 180 -18.47 18.99 13.89
C GLY A 180 -17.16 18.46 14.46
N SER A 181 -16.32 17.82 13.64
CA SER A 181 -15.01 17.28 14.06
C SER A 181 -13.98 18.37 14.43
N HIS A 182 -14.19 19.63 14.04
CA HIS A 182 -13.23 20.70 14.33
C HIS A 182 -13.48 21.40 15.68
N HIS A 183 -14.71 21.31 16.20
CA HIS A 183 -15.12 21.98 17.44
C HIS A 183 -14.65 21.23 18.70
N ASP A 184 -14.55 19.90 18.63
CA ASP A 184 -14.06 19.06 19.73
C ASP A 184 -12.56 19.21 20.01
N HIS A 185 -11.79 19.79 19.08
CA HIS A 185 -10.37 20.08 19.31
C HIS A 185 -10.13 21.33 20.18
N GLN A 186 -11.07 22.26 20.26
CA GLN A 186 -10.88 23.53 20.97
C GLN A 186 -11.31 23.52 22.44
N ASN A 187 -12.16 22.56 22.85
CA ASN A 187 -12.70 22.48 24.22
C ASN A 187 -11.96 21.48 25.13
N ARG A 188 -10.72 21.11 24.82
CA ARG A 188 -9.90 20.27 25.69
C ARG A 188 -9.47 21.07 26.94
N PRO A 189 -9.92 20.72 28.16
CA PRO A 189 -9.47 21.43 29.36
C PRO A 189 -7.96 21.23 29.53
N LYS A 190 -7.23 22.34 29.69
CA LYS A 190 -5.80 22.32 30.01
C LYS A 190 -5.61 21.66 31.38
N ALA A 191 -4.98 20.49 31.40
CA ALA A 191 -4.62 19.80 32.63
C ALA A 191 -3.65 20.68 33.45
N GLN A 192 -4.06 21.04 34.67
CA GLN A 192 -3.20 21.72 35.63
C GLN A 192 -2.06 20.80 36.07
N ALA A 193 -0.85 21.36 36.13
CA ALA A 193 0.35 20.68 36.58
C ALA A 193 0.26 20.32 38.08
N LYS A 194 0.59 19.07 38.42
CA LYS A 194 0.78 18.64 39.82
C LYS A 194 2.20 18.99 40.28
N PRO A 195 2.38 19.46 41.53
CA PRO A 195 3.70 19.79 42.08
C PRO A 195 4.48 18.53 42.54
N PRO A 196 5.80 18.63 42.74
CA PRO A 196 6.66 17.49 43.03
C PRO A 196 6.54 17.06 44.49
N GLN A 197 6.44 15.75 44.73
CA GLN A 197 6.57 15.19 46.08
C GLN A 197 7.94 14.54 46.25
N THR A 198 8.60 15.04 47.29
CA THR A 198 9.88 14.68 47.88
C THR A 198 9.94 13.26 48.43
N ALA A 199 11.13 12.69 48.33
CA ALA A 199 11.55 11.43 48.95
C ALA A 199 11.46 11.44 50.48
N LYS A 200 11.14 10.28 51.06
CA LYS A 200 11.65 9.80 52.36
C LYS A 200 11.48 8.28 52.41
N GLY A 201 12.56 7.57 52.74
CA GLY A 201 12.58 6.12 52.89
C GLY A 201 12.19 5.65 54.29
N SER A 202 12.00 4.35 54.43
CA SER A 202 12.28 3.58 55.65
C SER A 202 12.19 2.10 55.33
N ALA A 203 13.17 1.34 55.83
CA ALA A 203 13.20 -0.11 55.87
C ALA A 203 12.03 -0.70 56.68
N THR A 204 11.73 -2.00 56.52
CA THR A 204 12.00 -3.06 57.52
C THR A 204 11.19 -4.33 57.21
N GLU A 205 11.91 -5.45 57.17
CA GLU A 205 11.57 -6.84 57.51
C GLU A 205 10.64 -7.75 56.67
N ARG A 206 11.22 -8.95 56.51
CA ARG A 206 10.72 -10.25 56.02
C ARG A 206 9.86 -10.90 57.12
N PRO A 207 9.00 -11.87 56.78
CA PRO A 207 9.42 -13.23 57.13
C PRO A 207 9.11 -14.29 56.07
N THR A 208 9.92 -15.33 56.20
CA THR A 208 10.05 -16.58 55.48
C THR A 208 8.83 -17.48 55.69
N SER A 209 8.40 -18.20 54.65
CA SER A 209 7.62 -19.44 54.79
C SER A 209 8.10 -20.47 53.79
N THR A 210 8.46 -21.61 54.36
CA THR A 210 9.09 -22.82 53.79
C THR A 210 8.03 -23.82 53.35
N GLN A 211 8.32 -24.65 52.33
CA GLN A 211 7.88 -26.06 52.07
C GLN A 211 7.53 -26.35 50.58
N PRO A 212 7.54 -27.61 50.09
CA PRO A 212 8.77 -28.34 49.69
C PRO A 212 8.66 -28.94 48.27
N ALA A 213 9.77 -29.54 47.82
CA ALA A 213 9.90 -30.20 46.51
C ALA A 213 9.19 -31.58 46.43
N PRO A 214 8.88 -32.04 45.20
CA PRO A 214 8.97 -33.45 44.85
C PRO A 214 9.98 -33.65 43.71
N ILE A 215 11.04 -34.44 43.93
CA ILE A 215 11.15 -35.88 43.64
C ILE A 215 11.05 -36.20 42.13
N ASN A 216 12.21 -36.65 41.67
CA ASN A 216 12.60 -37.08 40.35
C ASN A 216 12.11 -38.52 40.10
N GLN A 217 11.41 -38.79 39.00
CA GLN A 217 11.31 -40.14 38.45
C GLN A 217 11.42 -40.10 36.93
N ASN A 218 12.51 -40.70 36.46
CA ASN A 218 12.78 -41.14 35.10
C ASN A 218 11.61 -41.94 34.54
N GLN A 219 11.23 -41.67 33.29
CA GLN A 219 10.91 -42.70 32.31
C GLN A 219 10.93 -42.10 30.90
N THR A 220 11.99 -42.43 30.18
CA THR A 220 12.19 -42.25 28.75
C THR A 220 11.23 -43.15 27.98
N PRO A 221 10.54 -42.65 26.94
CA PRO A 221 10.21 -43.46 25.78
C PRO A 221 11.06 -43.00 24.59
N SER A 222 11.86 -43.94 24.13
CA SER A 222 12.55 -43.99 22.84
C SER A 222 11.66 -43.45 21.72
N ASN A 223 12.01 -42.27 21.21
CA ASN A 223 11.40 -41.73 20.01
C ASN A 223 12.34 -42.01 18.84
N THR A 224 11.93 -42.97 18.04
CA THR A 224 12.57 -43.46 16.82
C THR A 224 12.77 -42.30 15.85
N ASN A 225 14.02 -41.94 15.58
CA ASN A 225 14.40 -41.05 14.49
C ASN A 225 14.03 -41.73 13.17
N SER A 226 12.84 -41.41 12.66
CA SER A 226 12.49 -41.60 11.26
C SER A 226 13.18 -40.50 10.46
N SER A 227 14.24 -40.89 9.77
CA SER A 227 14.84 -40.17 8.66
C SER A 227 13.74 -39.81 7.66
N ARG A 228 13.37 -38.53 7.64
CA ARG A 228 12.49 -37.94 6.66
C ARG A 228 13.25 -37.95 5.33
N GLU A 229 13.03 -39.00 4.55
CA GLU A 229 13.42 -39.06 3.16
C GLU A 229 12.90 -37.80 2.46
N GLU A 230 13.80 -37.04 1.86
CA GLU A 230 13.47 -36.01 0.89
C GLU A 230 12.76 -36.69 -0.26
N SER A 231 11.43 -36.69 -0.21
CA SER A 231 10.62 -37.14 -1.33
C SER A 231 10.91 -36.22 -2.50
N ASN A 232 11.66 -36.74 -3.46
CA ASN A 232 11.78 -36.18 -4.80
C ASN A 232 10.38 -36.25 -5.45
N ASN A 233 9.51 -35.32 -5.04
CA ASN A 233 8.14 -35.22 -5.49
C ASN A 233 8.12 -34.90 -6.98
N GLU A 234 7.51 -35.78 -7.78
CA GLU A 234 6.48 -35.56 -8.82
C GLU A 234 6.27 -34.14 -9.43
N THR A 235 7.30 -33.32 -9.57
CA THR A 235 7.23 -32.03 -10.28
C THR A 235 7.15 -32.09 -11.82
N PRO A 236 7.57 -33.16 -12.55
CA PRO A 236 7.62 -33.09 -14.00
C PRO A 236 6.24 -33.10 -14.68
N GLU A 237 5.23 -33.74 -14.08
CA GLU A 237 3.87 -33.75 -14.65
C GLU A 237 3.23 -32.36 -14.56
N LEU A 238 3.29 -31.72 -13.39
CA LEU A 238 2.79 -30.35 -13.20
C LEU A 238 3.49 -29.36 -14.13
N ARG A 239 4.80 -29.51 -14.30
CA ARG A 239 5.60 -28.69 -15.21
C ARG A 239 5.15 -28.85 -16.66
N SER A 240 5.00 -30.08 -17.13
CA SER A 240 4.56 -30.40 -18.49
C SER A 240 3.19 -29.80 -18.80
N ILE A 241 2.23 -29.93 -17.87
CA ILE A 241 0.89 -29.34 -18.03
C ILE A 241 0.98 -27.81 -18.11
N LEU A 242 1.74 -27.18 -17.21
CA LEU A 242 1.85 -25.71 -17.18
C LEU A 242 2.56 -25.16 -18.42
N LEU A 243 3.54 -25.86 -18.99
CA LEU A 243 4.21 -25.46 -20.23
C LEU A 243 3.28 -25.46 -21.45
N GLN A 244 2.23 -26.28 -21.46
CA GLN A 244 1.26 -26.31 -22.57
C GLN A 244 0.33 -25.10 -22.61
N VAL A 245 0.12 -24.44 -21.46
CA VAL A 245 -0.84 -23.32 -21.33
C VAL A 245 -0.20 -21.97 -21.09
N LEU A 246 0.96 -21.92 -20.44
CA LEU A 246 1.61 -20.65 -20.11
C LEU A 246 2.34 -20.11 -21.34
N PRO A 247 1.95 -18.94 -21.85
CA PRO A 247 2.66 -18.34 -22.98
C PRO A 247 4.09 -17.97 -22.57
N LEU A 248 5.05 -18.39 -23.38
CA LEU A 248 6.47 -18.15 -23.16
C LEU A 248 6.81 -16.67 -23.39
N ASN A 249 7.75 -16.14 -22.61
CA ASN A 249 8.29 -14.77 -22.75
C ASN A 249 7.24 -13.66 -22.76
N THR A 250 6.09 -13.90 -22.11
CA THR A 250 5.03 -12.90 -21.96
C THR A 250 4.66 -12.73 -20.50
N GLU A 251 4.26 -11.52 -20.14
CA GLU A 251 3.78 -11.23 -18.78
C GLU A 251 2.40 -11.84 -18.57
N VAL A 252 2.31 -12.77 -17.62
CA VAL A 252 1.09 -13.46 -17.24
C VAL A 252 0.67 -13.01 -15.84
N GLN A 253 -0.57 -12.53 -15.73
CA GLN A 253 -1.17 -12.30 -14.42
C GLN A 253 -1.53 -13.64 -13.77
N THR A 254 -1.23 -13.82 -12.49
CA THR A 254 -1.57 -15.02 -11.71
C THR A 254 -3.07 -15.34 -11.76
N THR A 255 -3.91 -14.32 -11.85
CA THR A 255 -5.37 -14.46 -12.00
C THR A 255 -5.78 -15.08 -13.34
N ARG A 256 -4.96 -14.94 -14.39
CA ARG A 256 -5.23 -15.51 -15.72
C ARG A 256 -4.84 -16.98 -15.82
N VAL A 257 -3.99 -17.50 -14.93
CA VAL A 257 -3.52 -18.89 -14.98
C VAL A 257 -4.68 -19.89 -14.95
N ASN A 258 -5.68 -19.68 -14.09
CA ASN A 258 -6.88 -20.54 -14.06
C ASN A 258 -7.67 -20.50 -15.38
N GLY A 259 -7.78 -19.33 -16.00
CA GLY A 259 -8.44 -19.18 -17.30
C GLY A 259 -7.67 -19.82 -18.45
N LEU A 260 -6.35 -19.95 -18.34
CA LEU A 260 -5.51 -20.67 -19.30
C LEU A 260 -5.64 -22.19 -19.09
N LEU A 261 -5.59 -22.67 -17.85
CA LEU A 261 -5.78 -24.09 -17.52
C LEU A 261 -7.16 -24.60 -17.93
N GLY A 262 -8.20 -23.79 -17.79
CA GLY A 262 -9.56 -24.16 -18.20
C GLY A 262 -9.74 -24.41 -19.70
N LYS A 263 -8.74 -24.07 -20.53
CA LYS A 263 -8.75 -24.36 -21.97
C LYS A 263 -8.24 -25.76 -22.32
N LEU A 264 -7.61 -26.46 -21.38
CA LEU A 264 -7.13 -27.83 -21.57
C LEU A 264 -8.28 -28.82 -21.30
N PRO A 265 -8.79 -29.55 -22.33
CA PRO A 265 -9.90 -30.48 -22.16
C PRO A 265 -9.62 -31.56 -21.09
N GLU A 266 -8.38 -32.03 -21.01
CA GLU A 266 -7.93 -33.08 -20.09
C GLU A 266 -8.01 -32.68 -18.62
N LEU A 267 -8.05 -31.38 -18.32
CA LEU A 267 -8.17 -30.89 -16.94
C LEU A 267 -9.62 -30.77 -16.48
N ASN A 268 -10.62 -30.92 -17.36
CA ASN A 268 -12.04 -30.81 -17.02
C ASN A 268 -12.37 -29.56 -16.18
N GLY A 269 -11.75 -28.42 -16.49
CA GLY A 269 -11.96 -27.16 -15.75
C GLY A 269 -11.31 -27.10 -14.36
N MET A 270 -10.37 -27.99 -14.05
CA MET A 270 -9.64 -28.01 -12.77
C MET A 270 -8.86 -26.70 -12.57
N GLU A 271 -9.06 -26.08 -11.40
CA GLU A 271 -8.29 -24.89 -11.01
C GLU A 271 -6.83 -25.24 -10.70
N PHE A 272 -5.92 -24.27 -10.86
CA PHE A 272 -4.49 -24.42 -10.54
C PHE A 272 -4.25 -25.01 -9.15
N ARG A 273 -5.03 -24.58 -8.15
CA ARG A 273 -4.86 -25.05 -6.75
C ARG A 273 -5.24 -26.52 -6.62
N ALA A 274 -6.29 -26.97 -7.29
CA ALA A 274 -6.68 -28.39 -7.29
C ALA A 274 -5.62 -29.24 -8.01
N LEU A 275 -5.10 -28.74 -9.14
CA LEU A 275 -4.02 -29.39 -9.88
C LEU A 275 -2.74 -29.49 -9.04
N ALA A 276 -2.29 -28.41 -8.41
CA ALA A 276 -1.11 -28.41 -7.54
C ALA A 276 -1.29 -29.36 -6.33
N THR A 277 -2.50 -29.41 -5.75
CA THR A 277 -2.79 -30.32 -4.64
C THR A 277 -2.74 -31.79 -5.07
N LYS A 278 -3.21 -32.11 -6.27
CA LYS A 278 -3.10 -33.45 -6.86
C LYS A 278 -1.64 -33.87 -7.03
N GLN A 279 -0.75 -32.91 -7.24
CA GLN A 279 0.70 -33.07 -7.42
C GLN A 279 1.48 -32.90 -6.09
N GLY A 280 0.82 -33.12 -4.94
CA GLY A 280 1.47 -33.16 -3.62
C GLY A 280 1.70 -31.81 -2.94
N TYR A 281 1.36 -30.67 -3.55
CA TYR A 281 1.49 -29.37 -2.87
C TYR A 281 0.37 -29.17 -1.83
N PRO A 282 0.67 -28.68 -0.61
CA PRO A 282 -0.38 -28.34 0.36
C PRO A 282 -1.38 -27.34 -0.22
N LYS A 283 -2.69 -27.51 0.08
CA LYS A 283 -3.76 -26.58 -0.35
C LYS A 283 -3.50 -25.12 0.02
N SER A 284 -2.73 -24.89 1.10
CA SER A 284 -2.31 -23.57 1.59
C SER A 284 -1.14 -22.95 0.81
N SER A 285 -0.50 -23.69 -0.10
CA SER A 285 0.63 -23.20 -0.90
C SER A 285 0.18 -22.04 -1.79
N ALA A 286 0.93 -20.95 -1.74
CA ALA A 286 0.69 -19.81 -2.62
C ALA A 286 1.14 -20.16 -4.04
N MET A 287 0.39 -19.70 -5.06
CA MET A 287 0.65 -20.00 -6.47
C MET A 287 2.09 -19.64 -6.89
N HIS A 288 2.59 -18.46 -6.50
CA HIS A 288 3.96 -18.05 -6.82
C HIS A 288 5.02 -19.01 -6.25
N LYS A 289 4.75 -19.62 -5.08
CA LYS A 289 5.64 -20.61 -4.48
C LYS A 289 5.64 -21.90 -5.31
N VAL A 290 4.46 -22.42 -5.64
CA VAL A 290 4.32 -23.62 -6.48
C VAL A 290 5.00 -23.41 -7.84
N LEU A 291 4.75 -22.26 -8.49
CA LEU A 291 5.37 -21.95 -9.78
C LEU A 291 6.89 -21.85 -9.67
N LYS A 292 7.42 -21.27 -8.59
CA LYS A 292 8.87 -21.21 -8.34
C LYS A 292 9.47 -22.59 -8.06
N ASP A 293 8.75 -23.45 -7.35
CA ASP A 293 9.19 -24.82 -7.09
C ASP A 293 9.19 -25.67 -8.38
N VAL A 294 8.24 -25.42 -9.30
CA VAL A 294 8.10 -26.12 -10.59
C VAL A 294 9.11 -25.63 -11.65
N PHE A 295 9.31 -24.32 -11.77
CA PHE A 295 10.10 -23.71 -12.84
C PHE A 295 11.47 -23.20 -12.38
N GLY A 296 11.75 -23.17 -11.07
CA GLY A 296 13.03 -22.71 -10.54
C GLY A 296 13.37 -21.30 -10.96
N THR A 297 14.45 -21.15 -11.72
CA THR A 297 14.98 -19.87 -12.23
C THR A 297 14.35 -19.43 -13.54
N GLU A 298 13.57 -20.28 -14.22
CA GLU A 298 12.90 -19.97 -15.49
C GLU A 298 11.70 -19.04 -15.33
N ILE A 299 11.23 -18.82 -14.10
CA ILE A 299 10.13 -17.91 -13.80
C ILE A 299 10.62 -16.64 -13.12
N LEU A 300 10.37 -15.50 -13.76
CA LEU A 300 10.69 -14.18 -13.23
C LEU A 300 9.44 -13.51 -12.70
N PHE A 301 9.48 -13.13 -11.42
CA PHE A 301 8.44 -12.30 -10.81
C PHE A 301 8.93 -10.85 -10.81
N PRO A 302 8.35 -9.94 -11.62
CA PRO A 302 8.76 -8.54 -11.62
C PRO A 302 8.60 -7.93 -10.23
N TYR A 303 9.60 -7.14 -9.83
CA TYR A 303 9.69 -6.61 -8.47
C TYR A 303 8.47 -5.74 -8.14
N ASN A 304 7.88 -5.96 -6.96
CA ASN A 304 6.68 -5.31 -6.39
C ASN A 304 5.30 -5.85 -6.79
N ASN A 305 5.19 -6.94 -7.56
CA ASN A 305 3.88 -7.50 -7.85
C ASN A 305 3.86 -9.03 -7.90
N ASN A 306 3.50 -9.67 -6.77
CA ASN A 306 3.24 -11.12 -6.72
C ASN A 306 2.04 -11.57 -7.57
N ARG A 307 1.44 -10.67 -8.36
CA ARG A 307 0.30 -10.94 -9.24
C ARG A 307 0.69 -11.08 -10.70
N THR A 308 1.93 -10.79 -11.09
CA THR A 308 2.42 -11.03 -12.45
C THR A 308 3.70 -11.84 -12.43
N PHE A 309 3.94 -12.60 -13.48
CA PHE A 309 5.19 -13.32 -13.72
C PHE A 309 5.44 -13.42 -15.22
N VAL A 310 6.70 -13.56 -15.60
CA VAL A 310 7.14 -13.87 -16.96
C VAL A 310 7.81 -15.23 -16.90
N LEU A 311 7.31 -16.18 -17.68
CA LEU A 311 7.95 -17.49 -17.84
C LEU A 311 8.93 -17.40 -19.01
N SER A 312 10.23 -17.37 -18.70
CA SER A 312 11.31 -17.47 -19.67
C SER A 312 11.78 -18.91 -19.73
N VAL A 313 11.21 -19.68 -20.65
CA VAL A 313 11.79 -20.99 -20.99
C VAL A 313 13.05 -20.71 -21.77
N GLN A 314 14.19 -20.94 -21.13
CA GLN A 314 15.45 -21.08 -21.84
C GLN A 314 15.30 -22.37 -22.64
N THR A 315 14.95 -22.25 -23.93
CA THR A 315 15.22 -23.34 -24.86
C THR A 315 16.71 -23.58 -24.76
N GLU A 316 17.12 -24.83 -24.46
CA GLU A 316 18.50 -25.29 -24.56
C GLU A 316 18.99 -25.15 -26.01
N GLN A 317 19.14 -23.92 -26.48
CA GLN A 317 20.10 -23.60 -27.50
C GLN A 317 21.41 -23.50 -26.75
N ASN A 318 22.34 -24.40 -27.06
CA ASN A 318 23.72 -24.41 -26.58
C ASN A 318 24.19 -22.99 -26.25
N ASP A 319 24.46 -22.75 -24.97
CA ASP A 319 25.03 -21.52 -24.40
C ASP A 319 26.46 -21.22 -24.91
N ASP A 320 26.87 -21.81 -26.03
CA ASP A 320 28.13 -21.49 -26.72
C ASP A 320 28.06 -20.16 -27.48
N ASN A 321 26.88 -19.52 -27.53
CA ASN A 321 26.67 -18.17 -28.07
C ASN A 321 26.15 -17.17 -27.03
N ALA A 322 26.34 -17.43 -25.74
CA ALA A 322 26.32 -16.34 -24.76
C ALA A 322 27.43 -15.37 -25.16
N VAL A 323 27.05 -14.30 -25.90
CA VAL A 323 27.91 -13.16 -26.20
C VAL A 323 28.55 -12.78 -24.88
N GLY A 324 29.82 -13.15 -24.71
CA GLY A 324 30.49 -13.07 -23.44
C GLY A 324 30.35 -11.64 -22.96
N LEU A 325 29.53 -11.44 -21.93
CA LEU A 325 29.54 -10.21 -21.16
C LEU A 325 30.94 -10.18 -20.56
N SER A 326 31.83 -9.56 -21.33
CA SER A 326 33.23 -9.40 -21.02
C SER A 326 33.26 -8.82 -19.61
N THR A 327 34.11 -9.37 -18.75
CA THR A 327 34.31 -8.85 -17.40
C THR A 327 34.45 -7.34 -17.48
N ARG A 328 33.51 -6.64 -16.86
CA ARG A 328 33.46 -5.19 -16.83
C ARG A 328 34.40 -4.68 -15.76
N THR A 329 34.89 -3.47 -15.93
CA THR A 329 35.85 -2.92 -14.97
C THR A 329 35.14 -2.14 -13.87
N PRO A 330 35.75 -1.98 -12.69
CA PRO A 330 35.22 -1.10 -11.65
C PRO A 330 34.99 0.35 -12.12
N GLU A 331 35.74 0.82 -13.12
CA GLU A 331 35.57 2.15 -13.71
C GLU A 331 34.23 2.28 -14.46
N GLU A 332 33.81 1.23 -15.18
CA GLU A 332 32.49 1.20 -15.83
C GLU A 332 31.35 1.23 -14.80
N PHE A 333 31.56 0.62 -13.63
CA PHE A 333 30.63 0.75 -12.50
C PHE A 333 30.54 2.20 -12.03
N VAL A 334 31.67 2.87 -11.82
CA VAL A 334 31.70 4.29 -11.40
C VAL A 334 31.00 5.17 -12.42
N GLN A 335 31.25 4.95 -13.72
CA GLN A 335 30.62 5.70 -14.80
C GLN A 335 29.09 5.50 -14.80
N PHE A 336 28.63 4.25 -14.70
CA PHE A 336 27.22 3.94 -14.59
C PHE A 336 26.58 4.63 -13.37
N MET A 337 27.19 4.49 -12.19
CA MET A 337 26.69 5.08 -10.95
C MET A 337 26.61 6.61 -11.04
N THR A 338 27.61 7.26 -11.63
CA THR A 338 27.63 8.72 -11.81
C THR A 338 26.53 9.20 -12.77
N ASN A 339 26.17 8.39 -13.76
CA ASN A 339 25.08 8.70 -14.69
C ASN A 339 23.70 8.62 -14.04
N ILE A 340 23.49 7.70 -13.10
CA ILE A 340 22.17 7.46 -12.49
C ILE A 340 21.97 8.21 -11.16
N LEU A 341 23.05 8.50 -10.43
CA LEU A 341 22.99 9.28 -9.20
C LEU A 341 22.71 10.76 -9.52
N THR A 342 22.02 11.41 -8.60
CA THR A 342 21.68 12.83 -8.70
C THR A 342 22.03 13.52 -7.39
N TYR A 343 21.90 14.85 -7.37
CA TYR A 343 22.09 15.68 -6.18
C TYR A 343 20.94 15.51 -5.17
N VAL A 344 19.82 14.91 -5.60
CA VAL A 344 18.68 14.61 -4.72
C VAL A 344 18.89 13.24 -4.09
N PRO A 345 18.75 13.08 -2.77
CA PRO A 345 18.92 11.78 -2.11
C PRO A 345 18.03 10.68 -2.70
N GLN A 346 18.64 9.63 -3.24
CA GLN A 346 17.96 8.46 -3.81
C GLN A 346 18.09 7.27 -2.87
N SER A 347 16.99 6.55 -2.61
CA SER A 347 17.07 5.34 -1.79
C SER A 347 17.87 4.24 -2.48
N LEU A 348 18.69 3.48 -1.74
CA LEU A 348 19.44 2.34 -2.29
C LEU A 348 18.56 1.31 -3.01
N VAL A 349 17.33 1.10 -2.54
CA VAL A 349 16.36 0.22 -3.21
C VAL A 349 16.00 0.75 -4.60
N GLY A 350 15.84 2.07 -4.74
CA GLY A 350 15.54 2.71 -6.01
C GLY A 350 16.70 2.62 -7.00
N ILE A 351 17.93 2.79 -6.51
CA ILE A 351 19.16 2.56 -7.30
C ILE A 351 19.23 1.09 -7.74
N GLY A 352 18.89 0.16 -6.84
CA GLY A 352 18.78 -1.27 -7.16
C GLY A 352 17.87 -1.50 -8.36
N VAL A 353 16.65 -0.95 -8.37
CA VAL A 353 15.70 -1.07 -9.50
C VAL A 353 16.26 -0.51 -10.81
N GLN A 354 16.98 0.62 -10.77
CA GLN A 354 17.62 1.19 -11.97
C GLN A 354 18.71 0.27 -12.52
N ILE A 355 19.46 -0.42 -11.64
CA ILE A 355 20.44 -1.45 -12.03
C ILE A 355 19.74 -2.66 -12.68
N GLU A 356 18.63 -3.13 -12.11
CA GLU A 356 17.89 -4.25 -12.70
C GLU A 356 17.38 -3.91 -14.10
N GLN A 357 16.81 -2.70 -14.26
CA GLN A 357 16.33 -2.21 -15.54
C GLN A 357 17.48 -2.12 -16.57
N TYR A 358 18.62 -1.57 -16.16
CA TYR A 358 19.81 -1.52 -17.01
C TYR A 358 20.23 -2.92 -17.50
N LEU A 359 20.25 -3.92 -16.62
CA LEU A 359 20.60 -5.29 -17.00
C LEU A 359 19.59 -5.90 -17.97
N VAL A 360 18.29 -5.62 -17.82
CA VAL A 360 17.25 -6.03 -18.79
C VAL A 360 17.50 -5.39 -20.16
N GLU A 361 17.81 -4.10 -20.20
CA GLU A 361 18.11 -3.38 -21.46
C GLU A 361 19.38 -3.91 -22.14
N GLN A 362 20.28 -4.53 -21.38
CA GLN A 362 21.46 -5.24 -21.90
C GLN A 362 21.18 -6.71 -22.25
N ASN A 363 19.91 -7.14 -22.25
CA ASN A 363 19.49 -8.53 -22.47
C ASN A 363 20.15 -9.54 -21.51
N SER A 364 20.51 -9.13 -20.29
CA SER A 364 21.04 -10.05 -19.30
C SER A 364 19.94 -10.93 -18.73
N THR A 365 20.21 -12.24 -18.64
CA THR A 365 19.32 -13.23 -18.02
C THR A 365 19.25 -13.07 -16.50
N GLN A 366 20.29 -12.47 -15.89
CA GLN A 366 20.33 -12.16 -14.47
C GLN A 366 20.22 -10.66 -14.25
N THR A 367 19.18 -10.23 -13.54
CA THR A 367 18.91 -8.81 -13.30
C THR A 367 19.30 -8.34 -11.90
N SER A 368 19.77 -9.22 -11.03
CA SER A 368 20.01 -8.86 -9.63
C SER A 368 21.16 -7.87 -9.46
N THR A 369 21.07 -7.00 -8.45
CA THR A 369 22.17 -6.10 -8.08
C THR A 369 23.46 -6.85 -7.73
N SER A 370 23.37 -8.06 -7.15
CA SER A 370 24.57 -8.85 -6.84
C SER A 370 25.28 -9.35 -8.10
N HIS A 371 24.51 -9.70 -9.14
CA HIS A 371 25.05 -10.06 -10.45
C HIS A 371 25.71 -8.84 -11.11
N PHE A 372 25.05 -7.68 -11.09
CA PHE A 372 25.65 -6.43 -11.59
C PHE A 372 27.01 -6.14 -10.95
N LEU A 373 27.13 -6.25 -9.62
CA LEU A 373 28.40 -6.04 -8.92
C LEU A 373 29.45 -7.07 -9.33
N SER A 374 29.06 -8.34 -9.45
CA SER A 374 29.96 -9.42 -9.89
C SER A 374 30.48 -9.20 -11.32
N LEU A 375 29.65 -8.68 -12.22
CA LEU A 375 30.05 -8.36 -13.61
C LEU A 375 31.19 -7.32 -13.64
N HIS A 376 31.25 -6.43 -12.66
CA HIS A 376 32.27 -5.38 -12.55
C HIS A 376 33.44 -5.76 -11.62
N GLY A 377 33.51 -7.01 -11.17
CA GLY A 377 34.52 -7.47 -10.20
C GLY A 377 34.38 -6.88 -8.79
N ILE A 378 33.19 -6.39 -8.43
CA ILE A 378 32.95 -5.70 -7.15
C ILE A 378 32.31 -6.66 -6.13
N PRO A 379 32.76 -6.67 -4.86
CA PRO A 379 32.15 -7.48 -3.81
C PRO A 379 30.65 -7.19 -3.59
N LYS A 380 29.90 -8.19 -3.11
CA LYS A 380 28.46 -8.05 -2.83
C LYS A 380 28.19 -6.93 -1.80
N GLY A 381 27.12 -6.16 -2.07
CA GLY A 381 26.59 -5.15 -1.17
C GLY A 381 26.65 -3.75 -1.78
N LEU A 382 25.51 -3.30 -2.32
CA LEU A 382 25.43 -2.04 -3.09
C LEU A 382 25.90 -0.81 -2.29
N LYS A 383 25.54 -0.68 -1.01
CA LYS A 383 26.02 0.42 -0.15
C LYS A 383 27.54 0.46 -0.13
N LYS A 384 28.17 -0.68 0.19
CA LYS A 384 29.62 -0.81 0.34
C LYS A 384 30.33 -0.56 -0.99
N ALA A 385 29.80 -1.08 -2.10
CA ALA A 385 30.31 -0.83 -3.43
C ALA A 385 30.32 0.67 -3.77
N ILE A 386 29.18 1.34 -3.58
CA ILE A 386 29.04 2.77 -3.83
C ILE A 386 29.98 3.59 -2.94
N GLU A 387 30.05 3.27 -1.64
CA GLU A 387 30.95 3.92 -0.69
C GLU A 387 32.43 3.72 -1.03
N THR A 388 32.82 2.52 -1.48
CA THR A 388 34.21 2.19 -1.81
C THR A 388 34.68 2.87 -3.09
N HIS A 389 33.83 2.93 -4.12
CA HIS A 389 34.25 3.38 -5.45
C HIS A 389 33.87 4.84 -5.76
N LEU A 390 32.94 5.45 -5.02
CA LEU A 390 32.52 6.85 -5.23
C LEU A 390 32.73 7.76 -4.00
N GLY A 391 33.29 7.26 -2.89
CA GLY A 391 33.20 7.84 -1.54
C GLY A 391 33.31 9.36 -1.39
N ASP A 392 34.26 10.00 -2.06
CA ASP A 392 34.46 11.45 -1.98
C ASP A 392 33.43 12.25 -2.80
N GLU A 393 32.83 11.63 -3.81
CA GLU A 393 31.86 12.25 -4.72
C GLU A 393 30.41 12.13 -4.24
N ILE A 394 30.14 11.35 -3.19
CA ILE A 394 28.79 11.05 -2.72
C ILE A 394 28.60 11.30 -1.23
N GLU A 395 27.36 11.53 -0.84
CA GLU A 395 26.88 11.55 0.53
C GLU A 395 25.90 10.40 0.73
N ILE A 396 26.14 9.57 1.74
CA ILE A 396 25.22 8.51 2.15
C ILE A 396 24.56 8.93 3.47
N THR A 397 23.24 9.05 3.46
CA THR A 397 22.43 9.45 4.63
C THR A 397 21.44 8.35 5.02
N GLY A 398 20.88 8.46 6.24
CA GLY A 398 19.90 7.51 6.79
C GLY A 398 20.52 6.35 7.57
N GLU A 399 19.65 5.47 8.08
CA GLU A 399 20.02 4.33 8.93
C GLU A 399 19.48 3.02 8.36
N ALA A 400 20.08 1.89 8.73
CA ALA A 400 19.62 0.58 8.31
C ALA A 400 18.12 0.37 8.63
N PRO A 401 17.31 -0.18 7.68
CA PRO A 401 17.67 -0.65 6.34
C PRO A 401 17.50 0.40 5.22
N ARG A 402 17.28 1.67 5.56
CA ARG A 402 16.90 2.75 4.64
C ARG A 402 18.02 3.77 4.49
N TYR A 403 18.94 3.46 3.59
CA TYR A 403 19.98 4.39 3.17
C TYR A 403 19.58 5.15 1.91
N TYR A 404 20.08 6.38 1.83
CA TYR A 404 19.94 7.27 0.69
C TYR A 404 21.31 7.71 0.21
N VAL A 405 21.48 7.88 -1.10
CA VAL A 405 22.72 8.30 -1.74
C VAL A 405 22.44 9.52 -2.62
N SER A 406 23.27 10.54 -2.51
CA SER A 406 23.29 11.73 -3.38
C SER A 406 24.73 12.09 -3.76
N LEU A 407 24.91 12.79 -4.87
CA LEU A 407 26.21 13.37 -5.24
C LEU A 407 26.54 14.56 -4.32
N LYS A 408 27.77 14.62 -3.79
CA LYS A 408 28.32 15.74 -3.01
C LYS A 408 28.69 16.95 -3.86
N ARG A 409 29.05 16.73 -5.12
CA ARG A 409 29.48 17.82 -6.01
C ARG A 409 28.39 18.88 -6.07
N GLU A 410 28.78 20.15 -6.06
CA GLU A 410 27.81 21.20 -6.34
C GLU A 410 27.15 20.90 -7.69
N PRO A 411 25.81 20.99 -7.79
CA PRO A 411 25.14 20.82 -9.05
C PRO A 411 25.81 21.75 -10.07
N PRO A 412 26.16 21.27 -11.29
CA PRO A 412 26.77 22.12 -12.29
C PRO A 412 25.90 23.36 -12.41
N LYS A 413 26.53 24.54 -12.23
CA LYS A 413 25.82 25.81 -12.21
C LYS A 413 24.84 25.81 -13.36
N PHE A 414 23.58 26.08 -13.03
CA PHE A 414 22.57 26.23 -14.07
C PHE A 414 23.09 27.29 -15.03
N PRO A 415 23.17 26.99 -16.34
CA PRO A 415 23.61 27.98 -17.29
C PRO A 415 22.68 29.18 -17.21
N ASP A 416 23.21 30.38 -17.40
CA ASP A 416 22.36 31.53 -17.62
C ASP A 416 21.57 31.27 -18.91
N VAL A 417 20.25 31.22 -18.77
CA VAL A 417 19.34 30.96 -19.90
C VAL A 417 18.79 32.28 -20.40
N ASP A 418 18.56 32.33 -21.71
CA ASP A 418 17.87 33.45 -22.33
C ASP A 418 16.51 33.68 -21.63
N PRO A 419 16.16 34.92 -21.23
CA PRO A 419 14.86 35.27 -20.66
C PRO A 419 13.65 34.78 -21.49
N GLU A 420 13.83 34.61 -22.80
CA GLU A 420 12.84 34.02 -23.70
C GLU A 420 12.35 32.63 -23.26
N PHE A 421 13.23 31.81 -22.68
CA PHE A 421 12.86 30.50 -22.13
C PHE A 421 11.78 30.65 -21.05
N GLN A 422 12.01 31.55 -20.09
CA GLN A 422 11.07 31.77 -18.99
C GLN A 422 9.76 32.37 -19.52
N ARG A 423 9.87 33.35 -20.41
CA ARG A 423 8.71 34.02 -21.03
C ARG A 423 7.78 33.04 -21.72
N HIS A 424 8.31 32.15 -22.56
CA HIS A 424 7.51 31.17 -23.29
C HIS A 424 6.83 30.15 -22.37
N VAL A 425 7.52 29.67 -21.34
CA VAL A 425 6.95 28.71 -20.38
C VAL A 425 5.85 29.37 -19.54
N LEU A 426 6.06 30.60 -19.05
CA LEU A 426 5.05 31.33 -18.29
C LEU A 426 3.83 31.66 -19.17
N LYS A 427 4.03 32.09 -20.41
CA LYS A 427 2.94 32.38 -21.35
C LYS A 427 2.12 31.14 -21.69
N ALA A 428 2.76 29.97 -21.81
CA ALA A 428 2.05 28.71 -22.01
C ALA A 428 1.16 28.34 -20.82
N LEU A 429 1.56 28.69 -19.60
CA LEU A 429 0.84 28.37 -18.37
C LEU A 429 -0.20 29.42 -17.96
N GLU A 430 -0.13 30.65 -18.49
CA GLU A 430 -0.93 31.81 -18.08
C GLU A 430 -2.45 31.56 -18.06
N ASN A 431 -2.96 30.74 -19.00
CA ASN A 431 -4.39 30.42 -19.08
C ASN A 431 -4.85 29.33 -18.09
N ASN A 432 -3.97 28.85 -17.21
CA ASN A 432 -4.29 27.79 -16.25
C ASN A 432 -4.28 28.37 -14.83
N ASP A 433 -5.47 28.70 -14.33
CA ASP A 433 -5.67 29.24 -12.98
C ASP A 433 -5.66 28.16 -11.87
N SER A 434 -5.58 26.88 -12.24
CA SER A 434 -5.67 25.74 -11.32
C SER A 434 -4.32 25.01 -11.18
N GLU A 435 -4.23 24.18 -10.14
CA GLU A 435 -3.10 23.25 -9.99
C GLU A 435 -3.05 22.27 -11.17
N LEU A 436 -1.89 22.20 -11.82
CA LEU A 436 -1.62 21.30 -12.93
C LEU A 436 -0.66 20.20 -12.52
N LEU A 437 -0.85 18.99 -13.04
CA LEU A 437 0.19 17.97 -12.98
C LEU A 437 1.42 18.42 -13.78
N LEU A 438 2.62 18.22 -13.25
CA LEU A 438 3.87 18.55 -13.92
C LEU A 438 4.02 17.85 -15.28
N SER A 439 3.43 16.66 -15.43
CA SER A 439 3.38 15.94 -16.71
C SER A 439 2.57 16.68 -17.79
N ALA A 440 1.63 17.56 -17.40
CA ALA A 440 0.82 18.37 -18.31
C ALA A 440 1.58 19.58 -18.88
N VAL A 441 2.73 19.96 -18.32
CA VAL A 441 3.52 21.09 -18.83
C VAL A 441 3.99 20.86 -20.26
N SER A 442 4.47 19.65 -20.57
CA SER A 442 4.95 19.32 -21.93
C SER A 442 3.88 19.49 -23.01
N PRO A 443 2.67 18.90 -22.91
CA PRO A 443 1.64 19.09 -23.93
C PRO A 443 1.11 20.53 -24.00
N ILE A 444 0.99 21.24 -22.87
CA ILE A 444 0.57 22.65 -22.85
C ILE A 444 1.60 23.51 -23.59
N LEU A 445 2.88 23.39 -23.22
CA LEU A 445 3.97 24.12 -23.86
C LEU A 445 4.06 23.79 -25.35
N SER A 446 4.01 22.51 -25.73
CA SER A 446 4.07 22.08 -27.14
C SER A 446 2.93 22.71 -27.96
N THR A 447 1.72 22.81 -27.40
CA THR A 447 0.57 23.44 -28.04
C THR A 447 0.80 24.95 -28.22
N TYR A 448 1.29 25.62 -27.16
CA TYR A 448 1.66 27.03 -27.21
C TYR A 448 2.75 27.31 -28.26
N LEU A 449 3.82 26.51 -28.29
CA LEU A 449 4.91 26.66 -29.28
C LEU A 449 4.37 26.54 -30.72
N GLY A 450 3.51 25.57 -30.99
CA GLY A 450 2.85 25.43 -32.28
C GLY A 450 1.98 26.63 -32.65
N SER A 451 1.32 27.26 -31.67
CA SER A 451 0.48 28.44 -31.90
C SER A 451 1.25 29.70 -32.33
N ILE A 452 2.53 29.79 -31.95
CA ILE A 452 3.44 30.89 -32.33
C ILE A 452 4.36 30.53 -33.52
N GLY A 453 4.08 29.43 -34.22
CA GLY A 453 4.86 28.98 -35.38
C GLY A 453 6.22 28.34 -35.05
N GLN A 454 6.49 28.02 -33.79
CA GLN A 454 7.70 27.29 -33.39
C GLN A 454 7.51 25.77 -33.47
N GLU A 455 8.63 25.05 -33.57
CA GLU A 455 8.65 23.58 -33.53
C GLU A 455 8.09 23.06 -32.21
N LYS A 456 7.13 22.12 -32.28
CA LYS A 456 6.53 21.47 -31.13
C LYS A 456 7.55 20.63 -30.37
N LYS A 457 7.86 21.02 -29.13
CA LYS A 457 8.85 20.35 -28.27
C LYS A 457 8.26 20.01 -26.91
N SER A 458 8.73 18.91 -26.31
CA SER A 458 8.48 18.65 -24.88
C SER A 458 9.20 19.68 -24.00
N PHE A 459 8.78 19.85 -22.74
CA PHE A 459 9.41 20.80 -21.82
C PHE A 459 10.93 20.61 -21.70
N LYS A 460 11.39 19.36 -21.59
CA LYS A 460 12.83 19.05 -21.53
C LYS A 460 13.57 19.33 -22.84
N GLN A 461 12.96 19.03 -23.99
CA GLN A 461 13.58 19.32 -25.29
C GLN A 461 13.62 20.82 -25.57
N PHE A 462 12.59 21.56 -25.17
CA PHE A 462 12.57 23.01 -25.26
C PHE A 462 13.66 23.61 -24.38
N ALA A 463 13.75 23.21 -23.11
CA ALA A 463 14.81 23.60 -22.19
C ALA A 463 16.22 23.30 -22.75
N LYS A 464 16.41 22.14 -23.39
CA LYS A 464 17.67 21.79 -24.07
C LYS A 464 18.06 22.80 -25.15
N GLY A 465 17.08 23.33 -25.89
CA GLY A 465 17.31 24.37 -26.90
C GLY A 465 17.92 25.66 -26.32
N TYR A 466 17.74 25.90 -25.02
CA TYR A 466 18.31 27.03 -24.28
C TYR A 466 19.55 26.63 -23.45
N GLY A 467 20.20 25.51 -23.77
CA GLY A 467 21.43 25.07 -23.10
C GLY A 467 21.22 24.32 -21.79
N ILE A 468 19.97 24.07 -21.35
CA ILE A 468 19.70 23.32 -20.12
C ILE A 468 19.96 21.81 -20.35
N PRO A 469 20.82 21.16 -19.55
CA PRO A 469 21.13 19.73 -19.73
C PRO A 469 19.88 18.83 -19.56
N LEU A 470 19.71 17.84 -20.44
CA LEU A 470 18.59 16.88 -20.37
C LEU A 470 18.56 16.04 -19.07
N ALA A 471 19.73 15.88 -18.43
CA ALA A 471 19.88 15.22 -17.14
C ALA A 471 19.09 15.94 -16.03
N ARG A 472 18.82 17.24 -16.18
CA ARG A 472 17.98 17.98 -15.22
C ARG A 472 16.54 17.49 -15.27
N THR A 473 15.98 17.22 -14.11
CA THR A 473 14.57 16.89 -13.94
C THR A 473 13.72 18.12 -14.16
N SER A 474 12.46 17.94 -14.60
CA SER A 474 11.56 19.08 -14.81
C SER A 474 11.33 19.88 -13.52
N VAL A 475 11.40 19.23 -12.34
CA VAL A 475 11.28 19.91 -11.05
C VAL A 475 12.49 20.79 -10.76
N GLU A 476 13.72 20.32 -11.05
CA GLU A 476 14.93 21.14 -10.88
C GLU A 476 14.89 22.37 -11.79
N ILE A 477 14.45 22.19 -13.04
CA ILE A 477 14.29 23.30 -14.00
C ILE A 477 13.28 24.32 -13.48
N ILE A 478 12.12 23.88 -13.00
CA ILE A 478 11.08 24.77 -12.44
C ILE A 478 11.59 25.49 -11.20
N HIS A 479 12.17 24.75 -10.25
CA HIS A 479 12.68 25.32 -9.01
C HIS A 479 13.74 26.40 -9.31
N HIS A 480 14.64 26.16 -10.26
CA HIS A 480 15.74 27.07 -10.51
C HIS A 480 15.32 28.30 -11.31
N TYR A 481 14.72 28.11 -12.49
CA TYR A 481 14.47 29.21 -13.42
C TYR A 481 13.13 29.92 -13.22
N PHE A 482 12.23 29.38 -12.41
CA PHE A 482 10.90 29.94 -12.19
C PHE A 482 10.64 30.23 -10.72
N ARG A 483 11.73 30.47 -9.96
CA ARG A 483 11.66 30.78 -8.53
C ARG A 483 10.85 32.05 -8.33
N GLY A 484 9.70 31.92 -7.67
CA GLY A 484 8.78 33.03 -7.40
C GLY A 484 7.68 33.22 -8.44
N SER A 485 7.80 32.61 -9.63
CA SER A 485 6.75 32.64 -10.66
C SER A 485 5.93 31.36 -10.73
N ILE A 486 6.55 30.21 -10.42
CA ILE A 486 5.88 28.90 -10.36
C ILE A 486 6.10 28.28 -8.98
N ALA A 487 5.02 27.94 -8.30
CA ALA A 487 5.04 27.14 -7.09
C ALA A 487 4.72 25.68 -7.42
N TYR A 488 5.16 24.76 -6.57
CA TYR A 488 4.86 23.34 -6.73
C TYR A 488 4.69 22.63 -5.39
N ARG A 489 3.89 21.56 -5.39
CA ARG A 489 3.75 20.61 -4.29
C ARG A 489 3.95 19.19 -4.79
N ARG A 490 4.37 18.29 -3.91
CA ARG A 490 4.52 16.86 -4.22
C ARG A 490 3.46 16.04 -3.50
N GLU A 491 2.91 15.06 -4.19
CA GLU A 491 2.03 14.04 -3.60
C GLU A 491 2.69 12.66 -3.75
N GLY A 492 3.19 12.14 -2.64
CA GLY A 492 4.05 10.97 -2.66
C GLY A 492 5.41 11.24 -3.31
N LYS A 493 5.96 10.23 -3.99
CA LYS A 493 7.32 10.31 -4.57
C LYS A 493 7.35 10.85 -6.00
N THR A 494 6.27 10.67 -6.75
CA THR A 494 6.27 10.81 -8.21
C THR A 494 5.33 11.89 -8.71
N VAL A 495 4.25 12.18 -7.99
CA VAL A 495 3.26 13.15 -8.44
C VAL A 495 3.70 14.54 -7.99
N VAL A 496 3.80 15.46 -8.95
CA VAL A 496 4.15 16.85 -8.72
C VAL A 496 3.06 17.71 -9.33
N TYR A 497 2.48 18.60 -8.53
CA TYR A 497 1.54 19.61 -8.98
C TYR A 497 2.24 20.96 -9.00
N ILE A 498 1.92 21.80 -9.99
CA ILE A 498 2.46 23.14 -10.16
C ILE A 498 1.33 24.15 -10.37
N TRP A 499 1.58 25.41 -10.06
CA TRP A 499 0.68 26.53 -10.38
C TRP A 499 1.48 27.84 -10.48
N LEU A 500 0.93 28.82 -11.20
CA LEU A 500 1.51 30.16 -11.27
C LEU A 500 1.28 30.92 -9.96
N VAL A 501 2.32 31.57 -9.47
CA VAL A 501 2.22 32.51 -8.35
C VAL A 501 1.85 33.87 -8.93
N LYS A 502 0.69 34.40 -8.53
CA LYS A 502 0.20 35.73 -8.95
C LYS A 502 0.61 36.79 -7.94
#